data_AF-A0A8S4S0V6-F1
#
_entry.id   AF-A0A8S4S0V6-F1
#
_cell.length_a   1.000
_cell.length_b   1.000
_cell.length_c   1.000
_cell.angle_alpha   90.00
_cell.angle_beta   90.00
_cell.angle_gamma   90.00
#
_symmetry.space_group_name_H-M   'P 1'
#
loop_
_entity.id
_entity.type
_entity.pdbx_description
1 polymer ?
#
loop_
_entity_poly.entity_id
_entity_poly.type
_entity_poly.pdbx_seq_one_letter_code
_entity_poly.pdbx_strand_id
1 'polypeptide(L)'
;MAAPDENLKEFFPKYNPPIRPHKHTCVGLGMEVMKCLKVLEKDFPGITKSMMLVSCDENIQDLVDYTTSCPGPQGFLIETEKDHVMVACHVRVDGRPGVFLSDLGYHISRVVTVMADRCYPHTGWFTQSDEPHCKKEYNYQFNLHNCNYVEWHERETRGDKVKERLSLVYVARAYLSAVQVTEKRNLVWDMKSLLARNPKGHLTAGIYFISKQKDTQLTMIFDGHNGKQRKKFKFETFLEVQKGKVEGKRSRGRSPTRWTDIIKATTQASIVQCSRNANDRNKWRRIAGAAVAKENVPSSTKSERLRRRIV
;
A
#
# COMPACT_ATOMS: atom_id res chain seq x y z
N MET A 1 37.30 -7.51 2.31
CA MET A 1 35.97 -6.98 1.94
C MET A 1 35.99 -6.75 0.43
N ALA A 2 34.96 -7.15 -0.31
CA ALA A 2 34.90 -6.85 -1.74
C ALA A 2 34.89 -5.33 -1.97
N ALA A 3 35.47 -4.87 -3.08
CA ALA A 3 35.41 -3.47 -3.47
C ALA A 3 33.94 -3.00 -3.60
N PRO A 4 33.61 -1.76 -3.23
CA PRO A 4 32.27 -1.22 -3.45
C PRO A 4 31.96 -1.20 -4.95
N ASP A 5 30.73 -1.55 -5.33
CA ASP A 5 30.28 -1.48 -6.72
C ASP A 5 30.30 -0.02 -7.20
N GLU A 6 30.82 0.23 -8.41
CA GLU A 6 31.02 1.61 -8.90
C GLU A 6 29.74 2.24 -9.45
N ASN A 7 28.81 1.41 -9.95
CA ASN A 7 27.58 1.87 -10.59
C ASN A 7 26.40 0.91 -10.36
N LEU A 8 25.19 1.39 -10.68
CA LEU A 8 23.95 0.62 -10.53
C LEU A 8 23.93 -0.66 -11.39
N LYS A 9 24.60 -0.66 -12.55
CA LYS A 9 24.64 -1.82 -13.46
C LYS A 9 25.42 -2.99 -12.85
N GLU A 10 26.42 -2.71 -12.01
CA GLU A 10 27.19 -3.71 -11.27
C GLU A 10 26.50 -4.12 -9.96
N PHE A 11 25.96 -3.15 -9.23
CA PHE A 11 25.28 -3.39 -7.95
C PHE A 11 23.97 -4.16 -8.14
N PHE A 12 23.15 -3.77 -9.13
CA PHE A 12 21.81 -4.30 -9.29
C PHE A 12 21.82 -5.83 -9.44
N PRO A 13 22.58 -6.48 -10.34
CA PRO A 13 22.62 -7.95 -10.43
C PRO A 13 22.97 -8.64 -9.12
N LYS A 14 23.89 -8.07 -8.32
CA LYS A 14 24.37 -8.62 -7.03
C LYS A 14 23.41 -8.37 -5.87
N TYR A 15 22.57 -7.33 -5.98
CA TYR A 15 21.62 -6.98 -4.93
C TYR A 15 20.57 -8.08 -4.74
N ASN A 16 20.50 -8.59 -3.51
CA ASN A 16 19.46 -9.49 -3.05
C ASN A 16 18.49 -8.74 -2.12
N PRO A 17 17.23 -8.53 -2.53
CA PRO A 17 16.29 -7.78 -1.70
C PRO A 17 16.00 -8.51 -0.38
N PRO A 18 15.92 -7.78 0.75
CA PRO A 18 15.68 -8.38 2.04
C PRO A 18 14.20 -8.76 2.21
N ILE A 19 13.82 -9.96 1.76
CA ILE A 19 12.51 -10.55 2.07
C ILE A 19 12.57 -11.10 3.49
N ARG A 20 11.97 -10.37 4.43
CA ARG A 20 11.91 -10.77 5.84
C ARG A 20 10.45 -10.79 6.31
N PRO A 21 10.12 -11.64 7.29
CA PRO A 21 8.85 -11.53 8.00
C PRO A 21 8.62 -10.09 8.46
N HIS A 22 7.40 -9.59 8.30
CA HIS A 22 7.00 -8.22 8.65
C HIS A 22 7.59 -7.08 7.78
N LYS A 23 8.21 -7.38 6.63
CA LYS A 23 8.43 -6.40 5.55
C LYS A 23 7.18 -6.34 4.67
N HIS A 24 6.63 -5.14 4.51
CA HIS A 24 5.29 -4.92 3.91
C HIS A 24 5.38 -4.57 2.42
N THR A 25 6.17 -5.33 1.65
CA THR A 25 6.10 -5.27 0.18
C THR A 25 5.04 -6.24 -0.32
N CYS A 26 4.57 -6.07 -1.55
CA CYS A 26 3.58 -6.98 -2.15
C CYS A 26 4.03 -8.45 -2.12
N VAL A 27 5.31 -8.71 -2.45
CA VAL A 27 5.91 -10.05 -2.41
C VAL A 27 5.96 -10.59 -0.98
N GLY A 28 6.51 -9.81 -0.03
CA GLY A 28 6.64 -10.24 1.36
C GLY A 28 5.29 -10.49 2.04
N LEU A 29 4.30 -9.62 1.81
CA LEU A 29 2.94 -9.78 2.33
C LEU A 29 2.24 -11.00 1.72
N GLY A 30 2.42 -11.24 0.42
CA GLY A 30 1.84 -12.42 -0.21
C GLY A 30 2.39 -13.72 0.37
N MET A 31 3.71 -13.81 0.56
CA MET A 31 4.35 -14.96 1.21
C MET A 31 3.88 -15.15 2.66
N GLU A 32 3.77 -14.06 3.43
CA GLU A 32 3.29 -14.13 4.82
C GLU A 32 1.84 -14.61 4.90
N VAL A 33 0.95 -14.16 3.99
CA VAL A 33 -0.43 -14.63 3.99
C VAL A 33 -0.54 -16.09 3.59
N MET A 34 0.21 -16.54 2.57
CA MET A 34 0.24 -17.97 2.23
C MET A 34 0.72 -18.82 3.42
N LYS A 35 1.74 -18.34 4.15
CA LYS A 35 2.22 -18.99 5.37
C LYS A 35 1.16 -19.02 6.48
N CYS A 36 0.47 -17.91 6.73
CA CYS A 36 -0.59 -17.83 7.74
C CYS A 36 -1.77 -18.73 7.40
N LEU A 37 -2.18 -18.80 6.12
CA LEU A 37 -3.29 -19.62 5.67
C LEU A 37 -2.98 -21.12 5.65
N LYS A 38 -1.70 -21.51 5.68
CA LYS A 38 -1.28 -22.91 5.74
C LYS A 38 -1.87 -23.66 6.94
N VAL A 39 -2.18 -22.97 8.04
CA VAL A 39 -2.81 -23.59 9.22
C VAL A 39 -4.19 -24.18 8.91
N LEU A 40 -4.85 -23.70 7.85
CA LEU A 40 -6.16 -24.14 7.40
C LEU A 40 -6.10 -25.46 6.61
N GLU A 41 -4.92 -26.03 6.32
CA GLU A 41 -4.78 -27.27 5.56
C GLU A 41 -5.54 -28.45 6.20
N LYS A 42 -5.69 -28.45 7.52
CA LYS A 42 -6.47 -29.47 8.24
C LYS A 42 -7.96 -29.38 7.91
N ASP A 43 -8.50 -28.16 7.88
CA ASP A 43 -9.93 -27.91 7.67
C ASP A 43 -10.27 -27.87 6.17
N PHE A 44 -9.31 -27.48 5.33
CA PHE A 44 -9.41 -27.39 3.88
C PHE A 44 -8.22 -28.09 3.21
N PRO A 45 -8.21 -29.43 3.11
CA PRO A 45 -7.13 -30.18 2.50
C PRO A 45 -6.88 -29.72 1.05
N GLY A 46 -5.61 -29.45 0.72
CA GLY A 46 -5.19 -28.96 -0.58
C GLY A 46 -5.09 -27.43 -0.69
N ILE A 47 -5.52 -26.65 0.31
CA ILE A 47 -5.45 -25.17 0.24
C ILE A 47 -4.03 -24.66 -0.05
N THR A 48 -3.00 -25.28 0.55
CA THR A 48 -1.61 -24.89 0.31
C THR A 48 -1.19 -25.12 -1.14
N LYS A 49 -1.68 -26.18 -1.79
CA LYS A 49 -1.40 -26.49 -3.20
C LYS A 49 -2.18 -25.58 -4.15
N SER A 50 -3.33 -25.09 -3.72
CA SER A 50 -4.18 -24.18 -4.49
C SER A 50 -3.72 -22.72 -4.44
N MET A 51 -2.89 -22.36 -3.46
CA MET A 51 -2.36 -21.00 -3.27
C MET A 51 -1.06 -20.78 -4.02
N MET A 52 -0.92 -19.61 -4.63
CA MET A 52 0.33 -19.17 -5.26
C MET A 52 0.43 -17.65 -5.39
N LEU A 53 1.64 -17.16 -5.54
CA LEU A 53 1.89 -15.81 -6.04
C LEU A 53 1.68 -15.78 -7.55
N VAL A 54 0.99 -14.76 -8.06
CA VAL A 54 0.69 -14.57 -9.48
C VAL A 54 1.17 -13.21 -9.96
N SER A 55 1.68 -13.13 -11.18
CA SER A 55 2.12 -11.86 -11.75
C SER A 55 0.94 -11.01 -12.17
N CYS A 56 1.09 -9.70 -11.98
CA CYS A 56 0.15 -8.69 -12.44
C CYS A 56 0.88 -7.68 -13.32
N ASP A 57 0.33 -7.44 -14.49
CA ASP A 57 0.81 -6.53 -15.51
C ASP A 57 -0.21 -5.40 -15.66
N GLU A 58 0.19 -4.16 -15.41
CA GLU A 58 -0.72 -3.00 -15.36
C GLU A 58 -0.72 -2.19 -16.66
N ASN A 59 -1.82 -1.47 -16.90
CA ASN A 59 -1.99 -0.55 -18.04
C ASN A 59 -1.84 -1.23 -19.41
N ILE A 60 -2.45 -2.41 -19.55
CA ILE A 60 -2.49 -3.17 -20.81
C ILE A 60 -3.25 -2.35 -21.86
N GLN A 61 -2.60 -2.09 -23.00
CA GLN A 61 -3.18 -1.34 -24.11
C GLN A 61 -3.89 -2.25 -25.11
N ASP A 62 -3.26 -3.37 -25.49
CA ASP A 62 -3.85 -4.36 -26.40
C ASP A 62 -4.09 -5.67 -25.65
N LEU A 63 -5.36 -5.89 -25.27
CA LEU A 63 -5.77 -7.09 -24.55
C LEU A 63 -5.64 -8.35 -25.42
N VAL A 64 -6.02 -8.26 -26.70
CA VAL A 64 -6.12 -9.44 -27.57
C VAL A 64 -4.72 -9.94 -27.89
N ASP A 65 -3.84 -9.05 -28.32
CA ASP A 65 -2.45 -9.41 -28.61
C ASP A 65 -1.74 -9.96 -27.37
N TYR A 66 -1.87 -9.30 -26.23
CA TYR A 66 -1.24 -9.74 -24.97
C TYR A 66 -1.70 -11.15 -24.56
N THR A 67 -3.00 -11.44 -24.65
CA THR A 67 -3.57 -12.70 -24.15
C THR A 67 -3.48 -13.87 -25.14
N THR A 68 -3.29 -13.59 -26.43
CA THR A 68 -3.23 -14.61 -27.49
C THR A 68 -1.84 -14.83 -28.07
N SER A 69 -0.88 -13.95 -27.77
CA SER A 69 0.52 -14.10 -28.17
C SER A 69 1.15 -15.41 -27.68
N CYS A 70 1.90 -16.06 -28.56
CA CYS A 70 2.67 -17.28 -28.29
C CYS A 70 4.16 -16.99 -28.53
N PRO A 71 5.09 -17.34 -27.62
CA PRO A 71 4.96 -18.19 -26.42
C PRO A 71 4.44 -17.46 -25.17
N GLY A 72 3.95 -16.23 -25.33
CA GLY A 72 3.49 -15.31 -24.29
C GLY A 72 3.95 -13.88 -24.62
N PRO A 73 3.55 -12.86 -23.83
CA PRO A 73 3.91 -11.46 -24.08
C PRO A 73 5.43 -11.22 -24.04
N GLN A 74 6.21 -12.15 -23.46
CA GLN A 74 7.68 -12.11 -23.44
C GLN A 74 8.32 -12.36 -24.81
N GLY A 75 7.56 -12.93 -25.76
CA GLY A 75 8.01 -13.11 -27.15
C GLY A 75 8.07 -11.79 -27.93
N PHE A 76 7.44 -10.73 -27.40
CA PHE A 76 7.39 -9.41 -28.02
C PHE A 76 8.17 -8.40 -27.18
N LEU A 77 8.73 -7.40 -27.85
CA LEU A 77 9.36 -6.19 -27.29
C LEU A 77 8.35 -5.29 -26.54
N ILE A 78 7.24 -5.85 -26.06
CA ILE A 78 6.37 -5.11 -25.14
C ILE A 78 7.16 -5.05 -23.84
N GLU A 79 7.70 -3.87 -23.54
CA GLU A 79 8.27 -3.52 -22.24
C GLU A 79 7.17 -3.59 -21.18
N THR A 80 6.74 -4.81 -20.87
CA THR A 80 5.78 -5.12 -19.83
C THR A 80 6.57 -5.18 -18.54
N GLU A 81 6.59 -4.05 -17.83
CA GLU A 81 7.10 -4.06 -16.48
C GLU A 81 6.12 -4.90 -15.65
N LYS A 82 6.56 -6.08 -15.21
CA LYS A 82 5.81 -6.87 -14.22
C LYS A 82 5.82 -6.13 -12.90
N ASP A 83 4.83 -5.27 -12.76
CA ASP A 83 4.78 -4.22 -11.75
C ASP A 83 4.42 -4.75 -10.38
N HIS A 84 3.65 -5.83 -10.34
CA HIS A 84 2.96 -6.22 -9.13
C HIS A 84 2.75 -7.74 -9.00
N VAL A 85 2.45 -8.17 -7.78
CA VAL A 85 2.15 -9.56 -7.43
C VAL A 85 0.92 -9.62 -6.54
N MET A 86 0.07 -10.62 -6.77
CA MET A 86 -1.07 -10.92 -5.93
C MET A 86 -0.98 -12.35 -5.40
N VAL A 87 -1.71 -12.65 -4.33
CA VAL A 87 -1.96 -14.04 -3.94
C VAL A 87 -3.22 -14.51 -4.67
N ALA A 88 -3.10 -15.62 -5.37
CA ALA A 88 -4.23 -16.36 -5.93
C ALA A 88 -4.45 -17.65 -5.15
N CYS A 89 -5.70 -18.00 -4.91
CA CYS A 89 -6.10 -19.33 -4.42
C CYS A 89 -7.14 -19.90 -5.37
N HIS A 90 -6.80 -20.97 -6.08
CA HIS A 90 -7.76 -21.69 -6.91
C HIS A 90 -8.80 -22.39 -6.04
N VAL A 91 -10.06 -22.28 -6.42
CA VAL A 91 -11.18 -22.84 -5.66
C VAL A 91 -12.19 -23.49 -6.58
N ARG A 92 -12.97 -24.40 -6.01
CA ARG A 92 -14.21 -24.89 -6.62
C ARG A 92 -15.35 -24.62 -5.66
N VAL A 93 -16.34 -23.88 -6.11
CA VAL A 93 -17.56 -23.62 -5.34
C VAL A 93 -18.69 -24.39 -5.99
N ASP A 94 -19.17 -25.43 -5.32
CA ASP A 94 -20.19 -26.33 -5.87
C ASP A 94 -19.77 -26.92 -7.23
N GLY A 95 -18.53 -27.42 -7.30
CA GLY A 95 -17.92 -27.95 -8.53
C GLY A 95 -17.45 -26.89 -9.55
N ARG A 96 -17.93 -25.65 -9.47
CA ARG A 96 -17.65 -24.57 -10.42
C ARG A 96 -16.29 -23.93 -10.15
N PRO A 97 -15.41 -23.79 -11.15
CA PRO A 97 -14.07 -23.28 -10.96
C PRO A 97 -14.07 -21.76 -10.71
N GLY A 98 -13.17 -21.32 -9.84
CA GLY A 98 -12.93 -19.91 -9.57
C GLY A 98 -11.56 -19.67 -8.93
N VAL A 99 -11.25 -18.40 -8.71
CA VAL A 99 -10.03 -17.97 -8.03
C VAL A 99 -10.34 -16.88 -7.03
N PHE A 100 -9.78 -17.00 -5.82
CA PHE A 100 -9.71 -15.90 -4.87
C PHE A 100 -8.44 -15.12 -5.10
N LEU A 101 -8.56 -13.81 -5.27
CA LEU A 101 -7.45 -12.90 -5.46
C LEU A 101 -7.32 -11.95 -4.28
N SER A 102 -6.11 -11.80 -3.76
CA SER A 102 -5.81 -10.93 -2.63
C SER A 102 -4.65 -10.01 -2.97
N ASP A 103 -4.93 -8.71 -3.07
CA ASP A 103 -3.95 -7.65 -3.33
C ASP A 103 -3.58 -6.90 -2.05
N LEU A 104 -2.79 -7.56 -1.21
CA LEU A 104 -2.48 -7.05 0.13
C LEU A 104 -1.47 -5.91 0.10
N GLY A 105 -0.77 -5.74 -1.02
CA GLY A 105 0.32 -4.78 -1.18
C GLY A 105 -0.11 -3.44 -1.78
N TYR A 106 -1.24 -3.39 -2.50
CA TYR A 106 -1.42 -2.32 -3.47
C TYR A 106 -2.85 -1.74 -3.47
N HIS A 107 -3.77 -2.28 -4.26
CA HIS A 107 -4.97 -1.55 -4.68
C HIS A 107 -6.21 -1.79 -3.83
N ILE A 108 -6.46 -3.03 -3.41
CA ILE A 108 -7.76 -3.41 -2.85
C ILE A 108 -7.67 -3.96 -1.44
N SER A 109 -8.64 -3.58 -0.61
CA SER A 109 -8.66 -3.92 0.82
C SER A 109 -9.34 -5.25 1.13
N ARG A 110 -9.78 -5.99 0.11
CA ARG A 110 -10.59 -7.19 0.24
C ARG A 110 -10.08 -8.32 -0.65
N VAL A 111 -10.50 -9.54 -0.34
CA VAL A 111 -10.39 -10.67 -1.25
C VAL A 111 -11.47 -10.54 -2.32
N VAL A 112 -11.10 -10.75 -3.57
CA VAL A 112 -11.99 -10.77 -4.73
C VAL A 112 -12.20 -12.19 -5.18
N THR A 113 -13.45 -12.55 -5.43
CA THR A 113 -13.84 -13.87 -5.94
C THR A 113 -14.18 -13.77 -7.42
N VAL A 114 -13.41 -14.45 -8.24
CA VAL A 114 -13.60 -14.52 -9.69
C VAL A 114 -14.08 -15.93 -10.03
N MET A 115 -15.36 -16.08 -10.36
CA MET A 115 -15.92 -17.36 -10.80
C MET A 115 -15.90 -17.41 -12.32
N ALA A 116 -15.60 -18.59 -12.90
CA ALA A 116 -15.55 -18.76 -14.35
C ALA A 116 -16.90 -18.50 -15.04
N ASP A 117 -18.00 -18.83 -14.36
CA ASP A 117 -19.37 -18.62 -14.84
C ASP A 117 -19.93 -17.23 -14.52
N ARG A 118 -19.18 -16.40 -13.78
CA ARG A 118 -19.59 -15.07 -13.28
C ARG A 118 -20.85 -15.08 -12.41
N CYS A 119 -21.30 -16.25 -11.95
CA CYS A 119 -22.42 -16.36 -11.02
C CYS A 119 -21.93 -16.23 -9.57
N TYR A 120 -22.84 -15.93 -8.64
CA TYR A 120 -22.54 -15.90 -7.21
C TYR A 120 -21.74 -17.16 -6.79
N PRO A 121 -20.64 -17.05 -6.03
CA PRO A 121 -20.17 -15.88 -5.27
C PRO A 121 -19.21 -14.92 -6.01
N HIS A 122 -19.29 -14.81 -7.34
CA HIS A 122 -18.54 -13.81 -8.09
C HIS A 122 -18.73 -12.39 -7.53
N THR A 123 -17.63 -11.65 -7.36
CA THR A 123 -17.67 -10.32 -6.75
C THR A 123 -18.27 -9.25 -7.66
N GLY A 124 -17.99 -9.30 -8.96
CA GLY A 124 -18.37 -8.24 -9.91
C GLY A 124 -17.76 -6.87 -9.58
N TRP A 125 -18.42 -5.81 -10.04
CA TRP A 125 -18.02 -4.43 -9.75
C TRP A 125 -18.18 -4.09 -8.28
N PHE A 126 -17.15 -3.49 -7.68
CA PHE A 126 -17.22 -2.94 -6.34
C PHE A 126 -16.51 -1.59 -6.23
N THR A 127 -17.02 -0.74 -5.34
CA THR A 127 -16.40 0.55 -5.02
C THR A 127 -15.33 0.37 -3.95
N GLN A 128 -14.08 0.73 -4.27
CA GLN A 128 -12.95 0.68 -3.32
C GLN A 128 -12.84 1.98 -2.51
N SER A 129 -13.15 3.11 -3.13
CA SER A 129 -13.20 4.41 -2.46
C SER A 129 -14.21 5.32 -3.15
N ASP A 130 -14.96 6.05 -2.34
CA ASP A 130 -15.86 7.11 -2.79
C ASP A 130 -15.54 8.38 -1.99
N GLU A 131 -14.61 9.18 -2.52
CA GLU A 131 -14.22 10.45 -1.94
C GLU A 131 -14.89 11.59 -2.74
N PRO A 132 -15.19 12.77 -2.14
CA PRO A 132 -15.95 13.83 -2.81
C PRO A 132 -15.41 14.31 -4.16
N HIS A 133 -14.13 14.04 -4.43
CA HIS A 133 -13.41 14.45 -5.64
C HIS A 133 -13.01 13.27 -6.54
N CYS A 134 -13.26 12.03 -6.12
CA CYS A 134 -12.78 10.84 -6.81
C CYS A 134 -13.51 9.57 -6.32
N LYS A 135 -14.20 8.89 -7.24
CA LYS A 135 -14.73 7.54 -7.03
C LYS A 135 -13.85 6.53 -7.76
N LYS A 136 -13.47 5.44 -7.09
CA LYS A 136 -12.68 4.35 -7.67
C LYS A 136 -13.43 3.02 -7.54
N GLU A 137 -13.60 2.36 -8.67
CA GLU A 137 -14.33 1.11 -8.80
C GLU A 137 -13.48 0.06 -9.52
N TYR A 138 -13.68 -1.19 -9.15
CA TYR A 138 -12.86 -2.31 -9.58
C TYR A 138 -13.76 -3.47 -10.01
N ASN A 139 -13.35 -4.19 -11.05
CA ASN A 139 -13.98 -5.44 -11.48
C ASN A 139 -12.91 -6.44 -11.92
N TYR A 140 -13.11 -7.70 -11.58
CA TYR A 140 -12.21 -8.78 -11.93
C TYR A 140 -12.99 -9.89 -12.61
N GLN A 141 -12.57 -10.31 -13.80
CA GLN A 141 -13.24 -11.36 -14.56
C GLN A 141 -12.22 -12.19 -15.32
N PHE A 142 -12.49 -13.48 -15.54
CA PHE A 142 -11.66 -14.26 -16.46
C PHE A 142 -11.72 -13.67 -17.86
N ASN A 143 -10.57 -13.64 -18.53
CA ASN A 143 -10.50 -13.28 -19.93
C ASN A 143 -11.23 -14.35 -20.77
N LEU A 144 -12.00 -13.88 -21.75
CA LEU A 144 -12.86 -14.73 -22.57
C LEU A 144 -12.08 -15.60 -23.56
N HIS A 145 -10.92 -15.13 -24.03
CA HIS A 145 -10.10 -15.82 -25.02
C HIS A 145 -9.04 -16.72 -24.38
N ASN A 146 -8.60 -16.39 -23.17
CA ASN A 146 -7.57 -17.10 -22.44
C ASN A 146 -7.86 -17.09 -20.93
N CYS A 147 -8.51 -18.15 -20.44
CA CYS A 147 -8.87 -18.31 -19.03
C CYS A 147 -7.68 -18.41 -18.06
N ASN A 148 -6.45 -18.45 -18.58
CA ASN A 148 -5.25 -18.33 -17.76
C ASN A 148 -5.06 -16.92 -17.19
N TYR A 149 -5.77 -15.92 -17.74
CA TYR A 149 -5.74 -14.54 -17.28
C TYR A 149 -7.05 -14.15 -16.60
N VAL A 150 -6.90 -13.39 -15.52
CA VAL A 150 -7.97 -12.57 -14.97
C VAL A 150 -7.72 -11.14 -15.39
N GLU A 151 -8.71 -10.54 -16.05
CA GLU A 151 -8.77 -9.11 -16.32
C GLU A 151 -9.12 -8.38 -15.04
N TRP A 152 -8.38 -7.33 -14.75
CA TRP A 152 -8.66 -6.39 -13.69
C TRP A 152 -8.92 -5.02 -14.32
N HIS A 153 -10.18 -4.58 -14.22
CA HIS A 153 -10.65 -3.29 -14.70
C HIS A 153 -10.70 -2.30 -13.53
N GLU A 154 -10.07 -1.13 -13.69
CA GLU A 154 -10.21 0.02 -12.79
C GLU A 154 -11.02 1.11 -13.50
N ARG A 155 -12.00 1.68 -12.79
CA ARG A 155 -12.72 2.88 -13.20
C ARG A 155 -12.51 3.97 -12.16
N GLU A 156 -11.94 5.09 -12.59
CA GLU A 156 -11.77 6.29 -11.77
C GLU A 156 -12.66 7.42 -12.31
N THR A 157 -13.64 7.84 -11.52
CA THR A 157 -14.58 8.92 -11.87
C THR A 157 -14.27 10.18 -11.06
N ARG A 158 -14.08 11.31 -11.75
CA ARG A 158 -13.86 12.64 -11.17
C ARG A 158 -14.78 13.66 -11.84
N GLY A 159 -15.88 14.00 -11.17
CA GLY A 159 -16.96 14.77 -11.81
C GLY A 159 -17.46 14.01 -13.04
N ASP A 160 -17.50 14.68 -14.19
CA ASP A 160 -17.97 14.08 -15.45
C ASP A 160 -16.90 13.25 -16.19
N LYS A 161 -15.66 13.22 -15.69
CA LYS A 161 -14.57 12.49 -16.34
C LYS A 161 -14.45 11.08 -15.76
N VAL A 162 -14.55 10.08 -16.62
CA VAL A 162 -14.29 8.67 -16.30
C VAL A 162 -13.01 8.25 -16.98
N LYS A 163 -12.06 7.72 -16.21
CA LYS A 163 -10.83 7.11 -16.70
C LYS A 163 -10.87 5.61 -16.40
N GLU A 164 -10.74 4.79 -17.42
CA GLU A 164 -10.65 3.34 -17.28
C GLU A 164 -9.21 2.87 -17.50
N ARG A 165 -8.82 1.80 -16.79
CA ARG A 165 -7.55 1.11 -16.97
C ARG A 165 -7.77 -0.39 -16.91
N LEU A 166 -6.98 -1.11 -17.70
CA LEU A 166 -6.97 -2.55 -17.75
C LEU A 166 -5.62 -3.07 -17.27
N SER A 167 -5.67 -4.09 -16.43
CA SER A 167 -4.53 -4.84 -15.95
C SER A 167 -4.83 -6.34 -16.11
N LEU A 168 -3.79 -7.16 -16.21
CA LEU A 168 -3.93 -8.61 -16.36
C LEU A 168 -3.20 -9.34 -15.23
N VAL A 169 -3.88 -10.34 -14.66
CA VAL A 169 -3.33 -11.23 -13.64
C VAL A 169 -3.20 -12.62 -14.24
N TYR A 170 -1.99 -13.17 -14.32
CA TYR A 170 -1.77 -14.51 -14.86
C TYR A 170 -1.92 -15.55 -13.76
N VAL A 171 -3.05 -16.28 -13.77
CA VAL A 171 -3.46 -17.17 -12.68
C VAL A 171 -3.27 -18.65 -12.98
N ALA A 172 -2.71 -19.03 -14.13
CA ALA A 172 -2.55 -20.45 -14.47
C ALA A 172 -1.38 -21.15 -13.75
N ARG A 173 -0.39 -20.39 -13.26
CA ARG A 173 0.79 -20.95 -12.57
C ARG A 173 1.43 -19.91 -11.65
N ALA A 174 2.29 -20.41 -10.75
CA ALA A 174 3.02 -19.58 -9.81
C ALA A 174 4.04 -18.68 -10.51
N TYR A 175 4.15 -17.45 -10.04
CA TYR A 175 5.13 -16.47 -10.47
C TYR A 175 6.44 -16.62 -9.69
N LEU A 176 7.35 -17.43 -10.22
CA LEU A 176 8.58 -17.84 -9.52
C LEU A 176 9.64 -16.73 -9.42
N SER A 177 9.59 -15.72 -10.29
CA SER A 177 10.56 -14.62 -10.32
C SER A 177 10.11 -13.36 -9.60
N ALA A 178 9.06 -13.43 -8.76
CA ALA A 178 8.54 -12.30 -7.99
C ALA A 178 9.61 -11.56 -7.17
N VAL A 179 10.59 -12.29 -6.62
CA VAL A 179 11.71 -11.71 -5.87
C VAL A 179 12.69 -10.99 -6.80
N GLN A 180 13.08 -11.66 -7.90
CA GLN A 180 14.12 -11.15 -8.80
C GLN A 180 13.63 -9.99 -9.66
N VAL A 181 12.34 -9.93 -9.95
CA VAL A 181 11.72 -8.91 -10.80
C VAL A 181 11.02 -7.87 -9.95
N THR A 182 9.88 -8.20 -9.32
CA THR A 182 9.03 -7.23 -8.61
C THR A 182 9.69 -6.65 -7.37
N GLU A 183 10.24 -7.49 -6.48
CA GLU A 183 10.88 -6.99 -5.25
C GLU A 183 12.17 -6.23 -5.55
N LYS A 184 12.94 -6.68 -6.54
CA LYS A 184 14.19 -6.03 -6.95
C LYS A 184 13.95 -4.69 -7.63
N ARG A 185 12.91 -4.58 -8.47
CA ARG A 185 12.46 -3.33 -9.09
C ARG A 185 12.17 -2.24 -8.05
N ASN A 186 11.67 -2.61 -6.86
CA ASN A 186 11.47 -1.65 -5.77
C ASN A 186 12.74 -0.87 -5.37
N LEU A 187 13.95 -1.36 -5.70
CA LEU A 187 15.18 -0.60 -5.48
C LEU A 187 15.21 0.68 -6.33
N VAL A 188 14.89 0.56 -7.61
CA VAL A 188 14.98 1.64 -8.62
C VAL A 188 13.67 2.40 -8.82
N TRP A 189 12.57 1.88 -8.28
CA TRP A 189 11.27 2.57 -8.31
C TRP A 189 11.31 3.90 -7.55
N ASP A 190 10.89 4.98 -8.18
CA ASP A 190 11.03 6.34 -7.65
C ASP A 190 9.98 6.68 -6.58
N MET A 191 8.78 6.10 -6.66
CA MET A 191 7.73 6.30 -5.68
C MET A 191 7.91 5.38 -4.47
N LYS A 192 8.15 5.95 -3.29
CA LYS A 192 8.21 5.20 -2.03
C LYS A 192 6.96 5.47 -1.21
N SER A 193 6.40 4.42 -0.62
CA SER A 193 5.24 4.53 0.26
C SER A 193 5.37 3.66 1.50
N LEU A 194 4.72 4.09 2.58
CA LEU A 194 4.52 3.32 3.80
C LEU A 194 3.09 3.52 4.25
N LEU A 195 2.31 2.45 4.23
CA LEU A 195 0.88 2.48 4.49
C LEU A 195 0.54 1.70 5.76
N ALA A 196 -0.45 2.20 6.50
CA ALA A 196 -1.09 1.54 7.63
C ALA A 196 -2.55 1.28 7.27
N ARG A 197 -2.99 0.04 7.50
CA ARG A 197 -4.34 -0.41 7.19
C ARG A 197 -5.01 -0.98 8.43
N ASN A 198 -6.34 -0.86 8.49
CA ASN A 198 -7.15 -1.54 9.51
C ASN A 198 -7.33 -3.03 9.18
N PRO A 199 -7.96 -3.83 10.06
CA PRO A 199 -8.21 -5.26 9.79
C PRO A 199 -9.09 -5.56 8.58
N LYS A 200 -9.87 -4.58 8.10
CA LYS A 200 -10.65 -4.66 6.85
C LYS A 200 -9.83 -4.23 5.62
N GLY A 201 -8.52 -4.02 5.77
CA GLY A 201 -7.60 -3.59 4.71
C GLY A 201 -7.70 -2.10 4.32
N HIS A 202 -8.59 -1.31 4.94
CA HIS A 202 -8.77 0.10 4.59
C HIS A 202 -7.57 0.92 5.08
N LEU A 203 -7.10 1.87 4.26
CA LEU A 203 -6.00 2.79 4.59
C LEU A 203 -6.43 3.73 5.73
N THR A 204 -5.73 3.67 6.86
CA THR A 204 -5.97 4.56 8.02
C THR A 204 -4.92 5.65 8.16
N ALA A 205 -3.71 5.37 7.70
CA ALA A 205 -2.63 6.35 7.63
C ALA A 205 -1.58 5.92 6.60
N GLY A 206 -0.79 6.86 6.10
CA GLY A 206 0.32 6.54 5.23
C GLY A 206 1.14 7.76 4.87
N ILE A 207 2.36 7.49 4.42
CA ILE A 207 3.23 8.47 3.80
C ILE A 207 3.65 7.97 2.43
N TYR A 208 3.77 8.86 1.46
CA TYR A 208 4.43 8.56 0.20
C TYR A 208 5.14 9.78 -0.36
N PHE A 209 6.16 9.55 -1.16
CA PHE A 209 6.89 10.56 -1.90
C PHE A 209 7.42 9.97 -3.20
N ILE A 210 7.70 10.84 -4.17
CA ILE A 210 8.37 10.47 -5.42
C ILE A 210 9.78 11.02 -5.33
N SER A 211 10.77 10.14 -5.42
CA SER A 211 12.19 10.47 -5.33
C SER A 211 12.65 11.17 -6.60
N LYS A 212 12.41 12.48 -6.69
CA LYS A 212 12.86 13.34 -7.79
C LYS A 212 14.07 14.16 -7.37
N GLN A 213 14.90 14.58 -8.33
CA GLN A 213 16.06 15.44 -8.06
C GLN A 213 15.68 16.82 -7.49
N LYS A 214 14.48 17.33 -7.78
CA LYS A 214 13.98 18.64 -7.32
C LYS A 214 12.54 18.53 -6.83
N ASP A 215 12.18 19.40 -5.88
CA ASP A 215 10.82 19.58 -5.36
C ASP A 215 10.18 18.31 -4.79
N THR A 216 10.98 17.44 -4.16
CA THR A 216 10.45 16.23 -3.52
C THR A 216 9.53 16.64 -2.36
N GLN A 217 8.27 16.20 -2.45
CA GLN A 217 7.26 16.43 -1.43
C GLN A 217 6.85 15.12 -0.77
N LEU A 218 6.80 15.13 0.56
CA LEU A 218 6.21 14.08 1.36
C LEU A 218 4.70 14.33 1.46
N THR A 219 3.90 13.39 0.97
CA THR A 219 2.45 13.40 1.20
C THR A 219 2.14 12.49 2.38
N MET A 220 1.44 13.02 3.37
CA MET A 220 0.91 12.28 4.51
C MET A 220 -0.61 12.19 4.40
N ILE A 221 -1.13 11.00 4.65
CA ILE A 221 -2.57 10.70 4.70
C ILE A 221 -2.86 10.10 6.07
N PHE A 222 -3.95 10.49 6.72
CA PHE A 222 -4.38 9.91 7.99
C PHE A 222 -5.86 10.20 8.25
N ASP A 223 -6.52 9.35 9.03
CA ASP A 223 -7.87 9.60 9.51
C ASP A 223 -7.85 10.68 10.59
N GLY A 224 -8.59 11.77 10.37
CA GLY A 224 -8.82 12.83 11.36
C GLY A 224 -10.27 12.87 11.84
N HIS A 225 -10.59 13.81 12.75
CA HIS A 225 -11.94 13.95 13.33
C HIS A 225 -13.05 14.17 12.28
N ASN A 226 -12.74 14.82 11.16
CA ASN A 226 -13.68 15.12 10.08
C ASN A 226 -13.43 14.24 8.83
N GLY A 227 -12.92 13.02 9.03
CA GLY A 227 -12.59 12.09 7.96
C GLY A 227 -11.12 12.14 7.53
N LYS A 228 -10.83 11.52 6.40
CA LYS A 228 -9.46 11.33 5.90
C LYS A 228 -8.83 12.67 5.51
N GLN A 229 -7.68 12.99 6.11
CA GLN A 229 -6.91 14.20 5.81
C GLN A 229 -5.70 13.86 4.93
N ARG A 230 -5.32 14.81 4.08
CA ARG A 230 -4.10 14.75 3.26
C ARG A 230 -3.29 16.04 3.44
N LYS A 231 -2.02 15.92 3.82
CA LYS A 231 -1.08 17.04 3.98
C LYS A 231 0.14 16.79 3.13
N LYS A 232 0.68 17.85 2.51
CA LYS A 232 1.90 17.82 1.72
C LYS A 232 2.97 18.67 2.40
N PHE A 233 4.18 18.14 2.50
CA PHE A 233 5.32 18.80 3.10
C PHE A 233 6.49 18.76 2.14
N LYS A 234 7.20 19.88 2.00
CA LYS A 234 8.46 19.93 1.27
C LYS A 234 9.55 19.23 2.08
N PHE A 235 10.47 18.51 1.43
CA PHE A 235 11.58 17.86 2.14
C PHE A 235 12.49 18.88 2.84
N GLU A 236 12.65 20.06 2.24
CA GLU A 236 13.40 21.18 2.81
C GLU A 236 12.85 21.60 4.18
N THR A 237 11.54 21.54 4.39
CA THR A 237 10.91 21.83 5.69
C THR A 237 11.47 20.93 6.80
N PHE A 238 11.72 19.64 6.52
CA PHE A 238 12.31 18.74 7.50
C PHE A 238 13.79 19.04 7.77
N LEU A 239 14.54 19.48 6.75
CA LEU A 239 15.94 19.89 6.90
C LEU A 239 16.09 21.18 7.71
N GLU A 240 15.21 22.16 7.49
CA GLU A 240 15.18 23.39 8.27
C GLU A 240 14.82 23.14 9.73
N VAL A 241 13.86 22.25 9.96
CA VAL A 241 13.48 21.77 11.29
C VAL A 241 14.64 21.04 11.98
N GLN A 242 15.38 20.18 11.27
CA GLN A 242 16.57 19.51 11.83
C GLN A 242 17.68 20.50 12.18
N LYS A 243 17.78 21.60 11.42
CA LYS A 243 18.67 22.74 11.70
C LYS A 243 18.12 23.71 12.76
N GLY A 244 16.98 23.41 13.38
CA GLY A 244 16.38 24.20 14.45
C GLY A 244 15.69 25.49 14.00
N LYS A 245 15.46 25.67 12.69
CA LYS A 245 14.65 26.77 12.17
C LYS A 245 13.16 26.44 12.35
N VAL A 246 12.42 27.41 12.87
CA VAL A 246 11.02 27.27 13.27
C VAL A 246 10.11 27.76 12.15
N GLU A 247 9.08 27.00 11.81
CA GLU A 247 7.93 27.55 11.07
C GLU A 247 6.88 28.08 12.04
N GLY A 248 6.56 29.37 11.91
CA GLY A 248 5.40 30.00 12.55
C GLY A 248 5.67 31.40 13.13
N LYS A 249 4.80 32.36 12.78
CA LYS A 249 4.59 33.59 13.58
C LYS A 249 3.34 33.39 14.44
N ARG A 250 3.44 33.68 15.74
CA ARG A 250 2.28 33.98 16.59
C ARG A 250 2.54 35.24 17.42
N SER A 251 1.48 35.75 18.03
CA SER A 251 1.37 37.05 18.70
C SER A 251 2.51 37.36 19.69
N ARG A 252 2.78 38.67 19.83
CA ARG A 252 3.96 39.25 20.50
C ARG A 252 4.27 38.63 21.88
N GLY A 253 5.53 38.22 22.07
CA GLY A 253 6.13 38.03 23.41
C GLY A 253 6.53 36.62 23.85
N ARG A 254 6.47 35.58 23.01
CA ARG A 254 6.97 34.24 23.36
C ARG A 254 7.84 33.62 22.26
N SER A 255 8.83 32.83 22.68
CA SER A 255 9.71 32.06 21.78
C SER A 255 8.87 31.14 20.88
N PRO A 256 9.17 31.03 19.57
CA PRO A 256 8.45 30.15 18.66
C PRO A 256 8.48 28.69 19.14
N THR A 257 7.32 28.03 19.24
CA THR A 257 7.25 26.61 19.60
C THR A 257 7.92 25.80 18.49
N ARG A 258 9.05 25.15 18.77
CA ARG A 258 9.72 24.32 17.76
C ARG A 258 8.87 23.09 17.51
N TRP A 259 8.75 22.62 16.28
CA TRP A 259 8.04 21.37 16.01
C TRP A 259 8.68 20.16 16.73
N THR A 260 10.00 20.23 17.02
CA THR A 260 10.65 19.27 17.91
C THR A 260 10.08 19.28 19.33
N ASP A 261 9.61 20.43 19.81
CA ASP A 261 8.94 20.57 21.10
C ASP A 261 7.52 20.01 21.02
N ILE A 262 6.84 20.16 19.88
CA ILE A 262 5.55 19.54 19.61
C ILE A 262 5.70 18.01 19.59
N ILE A 263 6.65 17.46 18.81
CA ILE A 263 6.95 16.02 18.83
C ILE A 263 7.27 15.59 20.25
N LYS A 264 8.17 16.28 20.95
CA LYS A 264 8.56 15.91 22.31
C LYS A 264 7.39 15.96 23.29
N ALA A 265 6.48 16.93 23.15
CA ALA A 265 5.27 17.00 23.97
C ALA A 265 4.29 15.86 23.64
N THR A 266 4.11 15.57 22.35
CA THR A 266 3.15 14.57 21.85
C THR A 266 3.63 13.13 22.09
N THR A 267 4.91 12.84 21.81
CA THR A 267 5.50 11.49 21.87
C THR A 267 6.27 11.24 23.16
N GLN A 268 6.49 12.26 23.99
CA GLN A 268 7.39 12.23 25.15
C GLN A 268 8.83 11.81 24.83
N ALA A 269 9.24 11.90 23.55
CA ALA A 269 10.55 11.51 23.08
C ALA A 269 11.12 12.56 22.12
N SER A 270 12.44 12.75 22.12
CA SER A 270 13.11 13.59 21.13
C SER A 270 12.93 13.02 19.71
N ILE A 271 13.10 13.84 18.67
CA ILE A 271 13.02 13.38 17.28
C ILE A 271 14.05 12.28 16.96
N VAL A 272 15.24 12.36 17.56
CA VAL A 272 16.30 11.35 17.42
C VAL A 272 15.88 10.04 18.09
N GLN A 273 15.28 10.10 19.28
CA GLN A 273 14.71 8.92 19.92
C GLN A 273 13.50 8.38 19.17
N CYS A 274 12.66 9.22 18.59
CA CYS A 274 11.54 8.81 17.75
C CYS A 274 12.04 8.06 16.52
N SER A 275 13.09 8.56 15.85
CA SER A 275 13.73 7.89 14.71
C SER A 275 14.34 6.54 15.11
N ARG A 276 15.05 6.46 16.24
CA ARG A 276 15.58 5.20 16.77
C ARG A 276 14.47 4.22 17.18
N ASN A 277 13.40 4.73 17.79
CA ASN A 277 12.23 3.94 18.17
C ASN A 277 11.40 3.53 16.96
N ALA A 278 11.44 4.27 15.84
CA ALA A 278 10.80 3.89 14.58
C ALA A 278 11.43 2.66 13.94
N ASN A 279 12.69 2.35 14.25
CA ASN A 279 13.32 1.08 13.88
C ASN A 279 12.70 -0.13 14.62
N ASP A 280 12.03 0.10 15.76
CA ASP A 280 11.20 -0.87 16.46
C ASP A 280 9.71 -0.52 16.22
N ARG A 281 9.13 -1.17 15.21
CA ARG A 281 7.77 -0.90 14.75
C ARG A 281 6.71 -1.06 15.85
N ASN A 282 6.91 -1.95 16.82
CA ASN A 282 5.99 -2.17 17.93
C ASN A 282 6.10 -1.06 18.99
N LYS A 283 7.31 -0.57 19.24
CA LYS A 283 7.55 0.59 20.10
C LYS A 283 7.00 1.87 19.47
N TRP A 284 7.21 2.07 18.18
CA TRP A 284 6.64 3.19 17.44
C TRP A 284 5.12 3.18 17.41
N ARG A 285 4.50 2.02 17.15
CA ARG A 285 3.03 1.86 17.17
C ARG A 285 2.43 2.23 18.54
N ARG A 286 3.09 1.86 19.65
CA ARG A 286 2.67 2.24 21.00
C ARG A 286 2.78 3.75 21.24
N ILE A 287 3.88 4.36 20.82
CA ILE A 287 4.09 5.81 20.94
C ILE A 287 3.05 6.59 20.14
N ALA A 288 2.82 6.20 18.88
CA ALA A 288 1.81 6.81 18.02
C ALA A 288 0.39 6.60 18.57
N GLY A 289 0.06 5.40 19.04
CA GLY A 289 -1.23 5.10 19.65
C GLY A 289 -1.50 5.93 20.91
N ALA A 290 -0.50 6.07 21.79
CA ALA A 290 -0.60 6.90 23.00
C ALA A 290 -0.74 8.40 22.70
N ALA A 291 -0.06 8.89 21.66
CA ALA A 291 -0.20 10.26 21.18
C ALA A 291 -1.62 10.55 20.68
N VAL A 292 -2.19 9.65 19.87
CA VAL A 292 -3.57 9.76 19.36
C VAL A 292 -4.60 9.63 20.48
N ALA A 293 -4.36 8.76 21.47
CA ALA A 293 -5.25 8.63 22.64
C ALA A 293 -5.29 9.92 23.49
N LYS A 294 -4.17 10.66 23.59
CA LYS A 294 -4.12 11.94 24.31
C LYS A 294 -4.86 13.08 23.60
N GLU A 295 -4.94 13.07 22.27
CA GLU A 295 -5.75 14.04 21.52
C GLU A 295 -7.26 13.74 21.59
N ASN A 296 -7.63 12.47 21.84
CA ASN A 296 -9.03 12.02 21.94
C ASN A 296 -9.66 12.17 23.34
N VAL A 297 -8.98 12.78 24.31
CA VAL A 297 -9.61 13.14 25.60
C VAL A 297 -10.42 14.42 25.39
N PRO A 298 -11.76 14.39 25.52
CA PRO A 298 -12.56 15.62 25.41
C PRO A 298 -12.14 16.60 26.51
N SER A 299 -11.88 17.86 26.14
CA SER A 299 -11.54 18.90 27.11
C SER A 299 -12.77 19.28 27.96
N SER A 300 -13.10 18.47 28.97
CA SER A 300 -14.21 18.72 29.89
C SER A 300 -13.89 19.74 30.99
N THR A 301 -12.73 20.41 30.98
CA THR A 301 -12.29 21.28 32.09
C THR A 301 -12.24 22.78 31.78
N LYS A 302 -13.03 23.27 30.81
CA LYS A 302 -13.21 24.74 30.60
C LYS A 302 -14.55 25.31 31.05
N SER A 303 -15.57 24.50 31.35
CA SER A 303 -16.88 25.01 31.79
C SER A 303 -17.00 25.21 33.31
N GLU A 304 -16.09 24.67 34.12
CA GLU A 304 -16.20 24.71 35.59
C GLU A 304 -15.54 25.93 36.25
N ARG A 305 -14.73 26.69 35.51
CA ARG A 305 -14.10 27.93 36.02
C ARG A 305 -14.92 29.21 35.82
N LEU A 306 -16.04 29.15 35.08
CA LEU A 306 -16.90 30.31 34.86
C LEU A 306 -18.10 30.41 35.82
N ARG A 307 -18.36 29.39 36.65
CA ARG A 307 -19.47 29.38 37.64
C ARG A 307 -19.09 29.82 39.06
N ARG A 308 -17.85 30.27 39.30
CA ARG A 308 -17.40 30.78 40.61
C ARG A 308 -17.04 32.28 40.63
N ARG A 309 -17.63 33.09 39.73
CA ARG A 309 -17.41 34.55 39.69
C ARG A 309 -18.68 35.38 39.56
N ILE A 310 -19.81 34.85 40.03
CA ILE A 310 -21.01 35.65 40.33
C ILE A 310 -21.53 35.19 41.70
N VAL A 311 -20.94 35.76 42.76
CA VAL A 311 -21.57 36.31 43.97
C VAL A 311 -20.63 37.42 44.43
#